data_AF-A0A150RBR0-F1
#
_entry.id   AF-A0A150RBR0-F1
#
_cell.length_a   1.000
_cell.length_b   1.000
_cell.length_c   1.000
_cell.angle_alpha   90.00
_cell.angle_beta   90.00
_cell.angle_gamma   90.00
#
_symmetry.space_group_name_H-M   'P 1'
#
loop_
_entity.id
_entity.type
_entity.pdbx_description
1 polymer ?
#
loop_
_entity_poly.entity_id
_entity_poly.type
_entity_poly.pdbx_seq_one_letter_code
_entity_poly.pdbx_strand_id
1 'polypeptide(L)'
;MPGGSDGHDQGTTQKGAPHGITLFDHAQISAEMAEGDRPQASILAAHQLTEAQWNESTIHWMTRIGEDVREKGENARIPIVYSDAFAKAQDALKPVPPSDAASWAKLVVDMQLTGGPAAPLAARGLSIADYHRLSRHWARVLSSDAEQSRVFFEAYQALQPAAGADGDRG
;
A
#
# COMPACT_ATOMS: atom_id res chain seq x y z
N MET A 1 -35.56 -18.69 -20.16
CA MET A 1 -34.75 -18.87 -18.94
C MET A 1 -34.35 -17.48 -18.44
N PRO A 2 -34.88 -17.00 -17.32
CA PRO A 2 -34.45 -15.73 -16.73
C PRO A 2 -33.23 -15.92 -15.82
N GLY A 3 -32.44 -14.85 -15.66
CA GLY A 3 -31.64 -14.60 -14.45
C GLY A 3 -30.14 -14.87 -14.56
N GLY A 4 -29.36 -13.86 -14.93
CA GLY A 4 -27.91 -13.92 -14.90
C GLY A 4 -27.25 -12.54 -15.04
N SER A 5 -27.74 -11.54 -14.29
CA SER A 5 -27.11 -10.22 -14.22
C SER A 5 -27.21 -9.66 -12.79
N ASP A 6 -26.13 -9.01 -12.36
CA ASP A 6 -26.04 -8.00 -11.28
C ASP A 6 -25.73 -8.46 -9.85
N GLY A 7 -24.66 -9.25 -9.68
CA GLY A 7 -24.06 -9.54 -8.37
C GLY A 7 -22.78 -8.78 -8.02
N HIS A 8 -22.34 -7.77 -8.81
CA HIS A 8 -20.96 -7.28 -8.73
C HIS A 8 -20.68 -5.92 -8.09
N ASP A 9 -21.67 -5.12 -7.66
CA ASP A 9 -21.36 -3.75 -7.20
C ASP A 9 -22.02 -3.28 -5.89
N GLN A 10 -22.95 -4.03 -5.30
CA GLN A 10 -23.75 -3.47 -4.19
C GLN A 10 -22.98 -3.26 -2.87
N GLY A 11 -21.88 -3.98 -2.64
CA GLY A 11 -21.12 -3.90 -1.39
C GLY A 11 -20.12 -2.74 -1.30
N THR A 12 -19.74 -2.17 -2.44
CA THR A 12 -18.65 -1.17 -2.57
C THR A 12 -19.19 0.23 -2.89
N THR A 13 -20.34 0.31 -3.55
CA THR A 13 -21.07 1.55 -3.87
C THR A 13 -22.30 1.75 -2.97
N GLN A 14 -22.32 1.10 -1.80
CA GLN A 14 -23.55 0.91 -1.03
C GLN A 14 -24.20 2.26 -0.64
N LYS A 15 -25.39 2.52 -1.20
CA LYS A 15 -26.36 3.50 -0.69
C LYS A 15 -26.61 3.16 0.78
N GLY A 16 -26.00 3.89 1.71
CA GLY A 16 -26.12 3.62 3.15
C GLY A 16 -24.84 3.79 3.97
N ALA A 17 -23.69 3.99 3.33
CA ALA A 17 -22.49 4.35 4.08
C ALA A 17 -22.66 5.71 4.80
N PRO A 18 -22.16 5.86 6.05
CA PRO A 18 -22.25 7.11 6.79
C PRO A 18 -21.78 8.30 5.97
N HIS A 19 -22.55 9.38 5.97
CA HIS A 19 -22.23 10.65 5.29
C HIS A 19 -22.01 10.53 3.77
N GLY A 20 -22.46 9.43 3.16
CA GLY A 20 -22.32 9.18 1.72
C GLY A 20 -20.91 8.78 1.28
N ILE A 21 -20.01 8.47 2.22
CA ILE A 21 -18.61 8.11 1.92
C ILE A 21 -18.56 6.67 1.42
N THR A 22 -18.32 6.47 0.13
CA THR A 22 -18.16 5.13 -0.46
C THR A 22 -16.85 4.47 -0.01
N LEU A 23 -16.67 3.18 -0.31
CA LEU A 23 -15.40 2.49 -0.03
C LEU A 23 -14.23 3.13 -0.78
N PHE A 24 -14.48 3.65 -1.98
CA PHE A 24 -13.48 4.32 -2.81
C PHE A 24 -13.10 5.69 -2.24
N ASP A 25 -14.08 6.45 -1.74
CA ASP A 25 -13.82 7.72 -1.05
C ASP A 25 -13.02 7.47 0.24
N HIS A 26 -13.41 6.45 1.02
CA HIS A 26 -12.68 6.05 2.23
C HIS A 26 -11.24 5.65 1.92
N ALA A 27 -11.02 4.85 0.87
CA ALA A 27 -9.68 4.47 0.44
C ALA A 27 -8.85 5.67 -0.04
N GLN A 28 -9.46 6.61 -0.78
CA GLN A 28 -8.78 7.83 -1.24
C GLN A 28 -8.37 8.73 -0.07
N ILE A 29 -9.29 9.03 0.84
CA ILE A 29 -9.02 9.86 2.01
C ILE A 29 -7.95 9.21 2.90
N SER A 30 -8.04 7.90 3.10
CA SER A 30 -7.03 7.14 3.84
C SER A 30 -5.65 7.21 3.18
N ALA A 31 -5.59 7.16 1.83
CA ALA A 31 -4.34 7.30 1.09
C ALA A 31 -3.73 8.70 1.26
N GLU A 32 -4.55 9.76 1.23
CA GLU A 32 -4.11 11.13 1.50
C GLU A 32 -3.56 11.27 2.93
N MET A 33 -4.20 10.66 3.92
CA MET A 33 -3.70 10.67 5.31
C MET A 33 -2.38 9.91 5.45
N ALA A 34 -2.23 8.80 4.73
CA ALA A 34 -1.02 7.98 4.76
C ALA A 34 0.21 8.69 4.16
N GLU A 35 0.01 9.74 3.35
CA GLU A 35 1.13 10.58 2.89
C GLU A 35 1.81 11.33 4.02
N GLY A 36 1.06 11.71 5.06
CA GLY A 36 1.57 12.48 6.20
C GLY A 36 2.12 13.87 5.83
N ASP A 37 1.84 14.39 4.64
CA ASP A 37 2.34 15.68 4.17
C ASP A 37 1.52 16.89 4.64
N ARG A 38 0.30 16.64 5.14
CA ARG A 38 -0.59 17.64 5.70
C ARG A 38 -1.39 17.11 6.89
N PRO A 39 -1.84 17.97 7.83
CA PRO A 39 -2.62 17.54 8.98
C PRO A 39 -3.94 16.86 8.59
N GLN A 40 -4.34 15.83 9.33
CA GLN A 40 -5.59 15.09 9.11
C GLN A 40 -6.81 16.01 9.01
N ALA A 41 -6.95 16.98 9.92
CA ALA A 41 -8.06 17.93 9.90
C ALA A 41 -8.15 18.73 8.59
N SER A 42 -7.01 19.05 7.95
CA SER A 42 -6.99 19.75 6.66
C SER A 42 -7.42 18.84 5.50
N ILE A 43 -7.09 17.55 5.55
CA ILE A 43 -7.60 16.55 4.60
C ILE A 43 -9.11 16.47 4.71
N LEU A 44 -9.62 16.23 5.93
CA LEU A 44 -11.04 16.07 6.17
C LEU A 44 -11.85 17.30 5.76
N ALA A 45 -11.36 18.50 6.07
CA ALA A 45 -12.00 19.75 5.65
C ALA A 45 -12.10 19.89 4.12
N ALA A 46 -11.07 19.46 3.37
CA ALA A 46 -11.11 19.46 1.90
C ALA A 46 -12.19 18.53 1.33
N HIS A 47 -12.52 17.47 2.06
CA HIS A 47 -13.61 16.52 1.73
C HIS A 47 -14.95 16.90 2.38
N GLN A 48 -15.05 18.08 3.01
CA GLN A 48 -16.24 18.55 3.73
C GLN A 48 -16.67 17.62 4.87
N LEU A 49 -15.71 16.99 5.53
CA LEU A 49 -15.91 16.06 6.63
C LEU A 49 -15.37 16.63 7.93
N THR A 50 -16.05 16.28 9.02
CA THR A 50 -15.54 16.42 10.39
C THR A 50 -14.84 15.14 10.82
N GLU A 51 -14.02 15.22 11.88
CA GLU A 51 -13.38 14.04 12.49
C GLU A 51 -14.39 13.00 12.97
N ALA A 52 -15.52 13.44 13.53
CA ALA A 52 -16.59 12.55 13.98
C ALA A 52 -17.20 11.75 12.81
N GLN A 53 -17.52 12.43 11.71
CA GLN A 53 -18.06 11.80 10.50
C GLN A 53 -17.07 10.82 9.87
N TRP A 54 -15.79 11.19 9.84
CA TRP A 54 -14.72 10.30 9.37
C TRP A 54 -14.57 9.05 10.25
N ASN A 55 -14.63 9.22 11.58
CA ASN A 55 -14.55 8.11 12.51
C ASN A 55 -15.74 7.14 12.34
N GLU A 56 -16.97 7.64 12.19
CA GLU A 56 -18.14 6.83 11.90
C GLU A 56 -18.01 6.03 10.59
N SER A 57 -17.52 6.68 9.53
CA SER A 57 -17.24 6.02 8.26
C SER A 57 -16.16 4.94 8.38
N THR A 58 -15.09 5.24 9.12
CA THR A 58 -14.00 4.29 9.34
C THR A 58 -14.47 3.07 10.11
N ILE A 59 -15.24 3.25 11.19
CA ILE A 59 -15.85 2.13 11.92
C ILE A 59 -16.73 1.30 10.99
N HIS A 60 -17.60 1.95 10.21
CA HIS A 60 -18.46 1.26 9.26
C HIS A 60 -17.66 0.38 8.28
N TRP A 61 -16.68 0.95 7.58
CA TRP A 61 -15.92 0.21 6.57
C TRP A 61 -15.02 -0.87 7.17
N MET A 62 -14.39 -0.63 8.31
CA MET A 62 -13.58 -1.65 8.99
C MET A 62 -14.45 -2.81 9.50
N THR A 63 -15.65 -2.53 10.02
CA THR A 63 -16.62 -3.58 10.38
C THR A 63 -17.04 -4.37 9.15
N ARG A 64 -17.40 -3.71 8.04
CA ARG A 64 -17.81 -4.39 6.80
C ARG A 64 -16.70 -5.26 6.21
N ILE A 65 -15.45 -4.80 6.23
CA ILE A 65 -14.27 -5.59 5.83
C ILE A 65 -14.14 -6.83 6.74
N GLY A 66 -14.21 -6.65 8.06
CA GLY A 66 -14.10 -7.74 9.02
C GLY A 66 -15.22 -8.78 8.90
N GLU A 67 -16.45 -8.33 8.65
CA GLU A 67 -17.61 -9.19 8.40
C GLU A 67 -17.43 -10.01 7.12
N ASP A 68 -17.01 -9.38 6.01
CA ASP A 68 -16.80 -10.06 4.73
C ASP A 68 -15.74 -11.16 4.85
N VAL A 69 -14.64 -10.89 5.57
CA VAL A 69 -13.59 -11.88 5.87
C VAL A 69 -14.13 -13.01 6.75
N ARG A 70 -14.85 -12.68 7.83
CA ARG A 70 -15.42 -13.67 8.75
C ARG A 70 -16.40 -14.62 8.05
N GLU A 71 -17.22 -14.08 7.15
CA GLU A 71 -18.29 -14.83 6.48
C GLU A 71 -17.81 -15.63 5.27
N LYS A 72 -16.84 -15.09 4.53
CA LYS A 72 -16.42 -15.66 3.23
C LYS A 72 -15.00 -16.21 3.22
N GLY A 73 -14.21 -15.96 4.27
CA GLY A 73 -12.82 -16.41 4.37
C GLY A 73 -11.99 -15.95 3.17
N GLU A 74 -11.33 -16.90 2.51
CA GLU A 74 -10.50 -16.66 1.31
C GLU A 74 -11.29 -16.08 0.12
N ASN A 75 -12.62 -16.21 0.12
CA ASN A 75 -13.48 -15.65 -0.93
C ASN A 75 -13.94 -14.21 -0.64
N ALA A 76 -13.46 -13.59 0.44
CA ALA A 76 -13.75 -12.19 0.74
C ALA A 76 -13.30 -11.28 -0.39
N ARG A 77 -14.11 -10.27 -0.72
CA ARG A 77 -13.89 -9.34 -1.83
C ARG A 77 -13.68 -7.90 -1.37
N ILE A 78 -14.37 -7.47 -0.31
CA ILE A 78 -14.27 -6.10 0.20
C ILE A 78 -12.82 -5.72 0.58
N PRO A 79 -12.04 -6.52 1.34
CA PRO A 79 -10.65 -6.18 1.65
C PRO A 79 -9.77 -6.05 0.40
N ILE A 80 -10.00 -6.89 -0.62
CA ILE A 80 -9.25 -6.86 -1.88
C ILE A 80 -9.56 -5.55 -2.61
N VAL A 81 -10.84 -5.22 -2.78
CA VAL A 81 -11.27 -3.98 -3.46
C VAL A 81 -10.76 -2.74 -2.72
N TYR A 82 -10.81 -2.72 -1.38
CA TYR A 82 -10.26 -1.64 -0.59
C TYR A 82 -8.75 -1.49 -0.80
N SER A 83 -8.00 -2.59 -0.74
CA SER A 83 -6.55 -2.60 -0.95
C SER A 83 -6.18 -2.05 -2.34
N ASP A 84 -6.89 -2.49 -3.39
CA ASP A 84 -6.66 -2.04 -4.76
C ASP A 84 -7.00 -0.55 -4.93
N ALA A 85 -8.13 -0.11 -4.37
CA ALA A 85 -8.54 1.30 -4.40
C ALA A 85 -7.54 2.20 -3.67
N PHE A 86 -7.06 1.77 -2.50
CA PHE A 86 -6.07 2.49 -1.71
C PHE A 86 -4.73 2.59 -2.44
N ALA A 87 -4.23 1.47 -3.00
CA ALA A 87 -2.99 1.47 -3.76
C ALA A 87 -3.07 2.39 -5.00
N LYS A 88 -4.19 2.34 -5.72
CA LYS A 88 -4.45 3.23 -6.87
C LYS A 88 -4.49 4.70 -6.44
N ALA A 89 -5.14 5.02 -5.32
CA ALA A 89 -5.19 6.37 -4.79
C ALA A 89 -3.78 6.87 -4.41
N GLN A 90 -2.98 6.05 -3.71
CA GLN A 90 -1.59 6.39 -3.40
C GLN A 90 -0.77 6.67 -4.67
N ASP A 91 -0.87 5.82 -5.68
CA ASP A 91 -0.13 6.00 -6.94
C ASP A 91 -0.57 7.25 -7.72
N ALA A 92 -1.80 7.73 -7.51
CA ALA A 92 -2.32 8.94 -8.13
C ALA A 92 -1.88 10.25 -7.43
N LEU A 93 -1.56 10.20 -6.13
CA LEU A 93 -1.21 11.40 -5.35
C LEU A 93 0.17 11.96 -5.70
N LYS A 94 1.16 11.09 -5.90
CA LYS A 94 2.55 11.47 -6.21
C LYS A 94 3.17 10.46 -7.18
N PRO A 95 4.07 10.91 -8.07
CA PRO A 95 4.81 10.00 -8.92
C PRO A 95 5.68 9.06 -8.08
N VAL A 96 6.04 7.91 -8.67
CA VAL A 96 7.05 7.03 -8.07
C VAL A 96 8.37 7.80 -7.99
N PRO A 97 9.05 7.82 -6.83
CA PRO A 97 10.36 8.41 -6.71
C PRO A 97 11.33 7.82 -7.74
N PRO A 98 12.21 8.62 -8.38
CA PRO A 98 13.22 8.10 -9.28
C PRO A 98 14.12 7.08 -8.57
N SER A 99 14.26 5.90 -9.17
CA SER A 99 15.14 4.82 -8.71
C SER A 99 15.48 3.93 -9.89
N ASP A 100 16.67 3.34 -9.88
CA ASP A 100 17.04 2.22 -10.75
C ASP A 100 17.01 0.88 -9.97
N ALA A 101 17.18 -0.23 -10.67
CA ALA A 101 17.10 -1.58 -10.11
C ALA A 101 18.18 -1.83 -9.05
N ALA A 102 19.39 -1.30 -9.26
CA ALA A 102 20.50 -1.45 -8.33
C ALA A 102 20.27 -0.67 -7.03
N SER A 103 19.75 0.55 -7.13
CA SER A 103 19.39 1.39 -5.98
C SER A 103 18.24 0.78 -5.18
N TRP A 104 17.28 0.16 -5.86
CA TRP A 104 16.21 -0.61 -5.21
C TRP A 104 16.75 -1.83 -4.47
N ALA A 105 17.62 -2.63 -5.10
CA ALA A 105 18.29 -3.75 -4.45
C ALA A 105 19.05 -3.31 -3.19
N LYS A 106 19.77 -2.19 -3.27
CA LYS A 106 20.46 -1.62 -2.12
C LYS A 106 19.51 -1.23 -0.99
N LEU A 107 18.38 -0.60 -1.30
CA LEU A 107 17.38 -0.26 -0.29
C LEU A 107 16.84 -1.52 0.40
N VAL A 108 16.53 -2.57 -0.35
CA VAL A 108 16.05 -3.85 0.22
C VAL A 108 17.09 -4.45 1.16
N VAL A 109 18.37 -4.50 0.76
CA VAL A 109 19.45 -5.03 1.62
C VAL A 109 19.65 -4.18 2.86
N ASP A 110 19.68 -2.85 2.72
CA ASP A 110 19.83 -1.96 3.87
C ASP A 110 18.68 -2.18 4.89
N MET A 111 17.43 -2.38 4.44
CA MET A 111 16.29 -2.71 5.31
C MET A 111 16.44 -4.05 6.02
N GLN A 112 16.97 -5.06 5.34
CA GLN A 112 17.24 -6.37 5.94
C GLN A 112 18.31 -6.25 7.04
N LEU A 113 19.38 -5.51 6.78
CA LEU A 113 20.49 -5.31 7.72
C LEU A 113 20.09 -4.48 8.94
N THR A 114 19.23 -3.47 8.77
CA THR A 114 18.76 -2.63 9.88
C THR A 114 17.54 -3.20 10.61
N GLY A 115 16.97 -4.31 10.14
CA GLY A 115 15.78 -4.93 10.73
C GLY A 115 14.49 -4.11 10.57
N GLY A 116 14.44 -3.19 9.60
CA GLY A 116 13.24 -2.38 9.37
C GLY A 116 13.45 -1.17 8.45
N PRO A 117 12.35 -0.55 7.98
CA PRO A 117 12.40 0.46 6.92
C PRO A 117 12.75 1.87 7.40
N ALA A 118 12.60 2.18 8.69
CA ALA A 118 12.68 3.56 9.19
C ALA A 118 14.02 4.26 8.88
N ALA A 119 15.14 3.65 9.28
CA ALA A 119 16.46 4.27 9.09
C ALA A 119 16.90 4.32 7.60
N PRO A 120 16.77 3.24 6.81
CA PRO A 120 17.14 3.26 5.39
C PRO A 120 16.33 4.24 4.53
N LEU A 121 15.05 4.45 4.86
CA LEU A 121 14.20 5.43 4.16
C LEU A 121 14.56 6.86 4.55
N ALA A 122 14.73 7.13 5.84
CA ALA A 122 15.16 8.45 6.32
C ALA A 122 16.50 8.88 5.70
N ALA A 123 17.46 7.96 5.59
CA ALA A 123 18.75 8.21 4.93
C ALA A 123 18.65 8.61 3.45
N ARG A 124 17.50 8.32 2.81
CA ARG A 124 17.22 8.63 1.39
C ARG A 124 16.19 9.75 1.24
N GLY A 125 15.73 10.36 2.33
CA GLY A 125 14.64 11.34 2.31
C GLY A 125 13.32 10.76 1.80
N LEU A 126 13.11 9.45 1.95
CA LEU A 126 11.90 8.76 1.51
C LEU A 126 10.93 8.59 2.68
N SER A 127 9.65 8.72 2.38
CA SER A 127 8.56 8.37 3.30
C SER A 127 8.22 6.87 3.22
N ILE A 128 7.37 6.40 4.13
CA ILE A 128 6.79 5.05 4.03
C ILE A 128 5.90 4.91 2.80
N ALA A 129 5.18 5.96 2.42
CA ALA A 129 4.34 5.97 1.22
C ALA A 129 5.18 5.83 -0.06
N ASP A 130 6.34 6.49 -0.11
CA ASP A 130 7.31 6.36 -1.19
C ASP A 130 7.85 4.94 -1.32
N TYR A 131 8.15 4.29 -0.19
CA TYR A 131 8.55 2.89 -0.17
C TYR A 131 7.46 1.98 -0.77
N HIS A 132 6.20 2.17 -0.39
CA HIS A 132 5.10 1.36 -0.94
C HIS A 132 4.93 1.56 -2.45
N ARG A 133 5.08 2.80 -2.95
CA ARG A 133 5.09 3.10 -4.39
C ARG A 133 6.25 2.39 -5.11
N LEU A 134 7.46 2.51 -4.58
CA LEU A 134 8.65 1.85 -5.12
C LEU A 134 8.48 0.33 -5.13
N SER A 135 7.99 -0.25 -4.04
CA SER A 135 7.75 -1.68 -3.95
C SER A 135 6.76 -2.18 -5.00
N ARG A 136 5.64 -1.48 -5.23
CA ARG A 136 4.68 -1.84 -6.29
C ARG A 136 5.25 -1.63 -7.69
N HIS A 137 6.01 -0.56 -7.90
CA HIS A 137 6.66 -0.30 -9.18
C HIS A 137 7.66 -1.42 -9.52
N TRP A 138 8.59 -1.71 -8.62
CA TRP A 138 9.62 -2.73 -8.83
C TRP A 138 9.05 -4.14 -8.86
N ALA A 139 7.99 -4.46 -8.10
CA ALA A 139 7.32 -5.76 -8.24
C ALA A 139 6.83 -5.99 -9.68
N ARG A 140 6.23 -4.97 -10.33
CA ARG A 140 5.78 -5.05 -11.73
C ARG A 140 6.94 -5.09 -12.73
N VAL A 141 7.95 -4.25 -12.54
CA VAL A 141 9.12 -4.20 -13.44
C VAL A 141 9.87 -5.52 -13.40
N LEU A 142 10.21 -6.02 -12.22
CA LEU A 142 10.99 -7.25 -12.06
C LEU A 142 10.24 -8.51 -12.54
N SER A 143 8.91 -8.49 -12.55
CA SER A 143 8.10 -9.59 -13.10
C SER A 143 7.98 -9.58 -14.62
N SER A 144 8.24 -8.46 -15.28
CA SER A 144 7.97 -8.27 -16.72
C SER A 144 9.20 -7.90 -17.56
N ASP A 145 10.29 -7.48 -16.93
CA ASP A 145 11.55 -7.09 -17.57
C ASP A 145 12.71 -7.94 -17.05
N ALA A 146 13.19 -8.86 -17.91
CA ALA A 146 14.26 -9.78 -17.57
C ALA A 146 15.62 -9.09 -17.38
N GLU A 147 15.88 -7.98 -18.07
CA GLU A 147 17.12 -7.24 -17.93
C GLU A 147 17.17 -6.55 -16.56
N GLN A 148 16.08 -5.85 -16.19
CA GLN A 148 15.97 -5.21 -14.89
C GLN A 148 16.01 -6.23 -13.75
N SER A 149 15.39 -7.40 -13.94
CA SER A 149 15.45 -8.52 -13.00
C SER A 149 16.89 -9.01 -12.77
N ARG A 150 17.66 -9.18 -13.86
CA ARG A 150 19.08 -9.55 -13.78
C ARG A 150 19.90 -8.50 -13.03
N VAL A 151 19.74 -7.21 -13.38
CA VAL A 151 20.47 -6.10 -12.73
C VAL A 151 20.16 -6.03 -11.24
N PHE A 152 18.89 -6.15 -10.85
CA PHE A 152 18.48 -6.19 -9.45
C PHE A 152 19.16 -7.34 -8.71
N PHE A 153 19.13 -8.55 -9.29
CA PHE A 153 19.68 -9.74 -8.65
C PHE A 153 21.20 -9.67 -8.48
N GLU A 154 21.93 -9.23 -9.51
CA GLU A 154 23.38 -9.03 -9.43
C GLU A 154 23.76 -8.01 -8.35
N ALA A 155 23.06 -6.87 -8.31
CA ALA A 155 23.28 -5.86 -7.28
C ALA A 155 22.93 -6.38 -5.88
N TYR A 156 21.81 -7.10 -5.74
CA TYR A 156 21.40 -7.70 -4.48
C TYR A 156 22.45 -8.69 -3.96
N GLN A 157 22.95 -9.59 -4.80
CA GLN A 157 23.99 -10.55 -4.44
C GLN A 157 25.31 -9.89 -4.04
N ALA A 158 25.76 -8.88 -4.78
CA ALA A 158 26.99 -8.16 -4.49
C ALA A 158 26.96 -7.43 -3.13
N LEU A 159 25.76 -7.13 -2.63
CA LEU A 159 25.52 -6.44 -1.36
C LEU A 159 25.23 -7.40 -0.19
N GLN A 160 24.99 -8.68 -0.45
CA GLN A 160 24.81 -9.64 0.63
C GLN A 160 26.12 -9.78 1.43
N PRO A 161 26.07 -9.79 2.77
CA PRO A 161 27.24 -10.10 3.56
C PRO A 161 27.75 -11.50 3.15
N ALA A 162 29.06 -11.64 3.00
CA ALA A 162 29.67 -12.93 2.70
C ALA A 162 29.19 -13.96 3.73
N ALA A 163 28.49 -15.00 3.28
CA ALA A 163 28.02 -16.06 4.15
C ALA A 163 29.24 -16.70 4.84
N GLY A 164 29.44 -16.41 6.14
CA GLY A 164 30.41 -17.13 6.98
C GLY A 164 31.51 -16.35 7.71
N ALA A 165 31.41 -15.04 7.91
CA ALA A 165 32.42 -14.30 8.71
C ALA A 165 32.14 -14.21 10.23
N ASP A 166 31.13 -14.90 10.76
CA ASP A 166 30.80 -14.96 12.20
C ASP A 166 30.82 -16.40 12.77
N GLY A 167 31.59 -17.29 12.14
CA GLY A 167 31.86 -18.65 12.62
C GLY A 167 33.19 -18.80 13.35
N ASP A 168 33.75 -17.73 13.92
CA ASP A 168 34.98 -17.83 14.73
C ASP A 168 35.08 -16.70 15.76
N ARG A 169 34.40 -16.88 16.91
CA ARG A 169 34.86 -16.34 18.20
C ARG A 169 34.48 -17.32 19.31
N GLY A 170 35.46 -18.13 19.68
CA GLY A 170 35.88 -18.46 21.06
C GLY A 170 34.84 -18.95 22.05
#